data_AF-A0A330MIX5-F1
#
_entry.id   AF-A0A330MIX5-F1
#
_cell.length_a   1.000
_cell.length_b   1.000
_cell.length_c   1.000
_cell.angle_alpha   90.00
_cell.angle_beta   90.00
_cell.angle_gamma   90.00
#
_symmetry.space_group_name_H-M   'P 1'
#
loop_
_entity.id
_entity.type
_entity.pdbx_description
1 polymer ?
#
loop_
_entity_poly.entity_id
_entity_poly.type
_entity_poly.pdbx_seq_one_letter_code
_entity_poly.pdbx_strand_id
1 'polypeptide(L)'
;METDFKKTLHKKLSFPILILMCLALLSFQIKDTESDAEENNTLMEQQITIVITKKTTKEELEKIKKQMTDEGLGFKYSNVSYNDKNEIVGISIYYKDLNNNSGNYSVSSQNPINNIVIVSEGTRISVKSQGSSNQAFINQGSGEQNSENTETSVLDRRKAMKERSDQMEKEMQDRMQAMKDRHAQRQAQMQKRSDSIFNQSSSSTEAFNGNSHIITKNTSDSDLLELQKIFESENISFYYKNLQRNSKDEITQISITINNQNGSISTSGFGNGNNAIKDITLAVDKQHTIMKSAE
;
A
#
# COMPACT_ATOMS: atom_id res chain seq x y z
N MET A 1 -71.87 3.65 101.12
CA MET A 1 -71.33 4.19 99.87
C MET A 1 -70.07 3.40 99.54
N GLU A 2 -70.14 2.28 98.82
CA GLU A 2 -70.63 2.11 97.42
C GLU A 2 -69.61 2.63 96.39
N THR A 3 -69.28 1.92 95.31
CA THR A 3 -69.27 0.46 94.99
C THR A 3 -68.49 0.31 93.68
N ASP A 4 -68.13 -0.92 93.29
CA ASP A 4 -67.81 -1.24 91.89
C ASP A 4 -68.85 -0.68 90.89
N PHE A 5 -68.41 -0.30 89.67
CA PHE A 5 -68.74 -1.13 88.49
C PHE A 5 -67.90 -0.81 87.23
N LYS A 6 -66.98 -1.74 86.92
CA LYS A 6 -66.80 -2.45 85.63
C LYS A 6 -67.12 -1.77 84.26
N LYS A 7 -66.22 -2.13 83.31
CA LYS A 7 -66.43 -2.53 81.89
C LYS A 7 -66.33 -1.48 80.75
N THR A 8 -65.36 -1.74 79.85
CA THR A 8 -65.44 -1.87 78.36
C THR A 8 -66.41 -0.98 77.56
N LEU A 9 -66.11 -0.48 76.35
CA LEU A 9 -65.76 -1.18 75.09
C LEU A 9 -65.58 -0.03 74.02
N HIS A 10 -64.80 -0.03 72.92
CA HIS A 10 -63.88 -0.96 72.24
C HIS A 10 -63.07 -0.23 71.12
N LYS A 11 -61.85 -0.73 70.77
CA LYS A 11 -61.21 -0.70 69.41
C LYS A 11 -60.91 0.67 68.74
N LYS A 12 -59.90 0.85 67.87
CA LYS A 12 -58.84 -0.01 67.26
C LYS A 12 -57.57 0.89 67.08
N LEU A 13 -56.34 0.47 67.43
CA LEU A 13 -55.38 -0.36 66.65
C LEU A 13 -54.72 0.41 65.47
N SER A 14 -53.41 0.46 65.22
CA SER A 14 -52.16 -0.04 65.87
C SER A 14 -50.97 0.74 65.25
N PHE A 15 -50.12 1.46 65.99
CA PHE A 15 -48.87 1.03 66.69
C PHE A 15 -47.62 0.84 65.76
N PRO A 16 -46.37 1.11 66.23
CA PRO A 16 -45.45 2.06 65.59
C PRO A 16 -43.97 1.57 65.57
N ILE A 17 -42.98 2.44 65.87
CA ILE A 17 -41.54 2.15 66.15
C ILE A 17 -40.74 1.80 64.87
N LEU A 18 -39.66 2.47 64.46
CA LEU A 18 -38.75 3.48 65.07
C LEU A 18 -38.06 3.05 66.38
N ILE A 19 -37.08 2.15 66.26
CA ILE A 19 -35.77 2.10 66.97
C ILE A 19 -35.13 0.77 66.59
N LEU A 20 -34.04 0.79 65.79
CA LEU A 20 -32.83 -0.04 65.97
C LEU A 20 -31.71 0.33 64.98
N MET A 21 -31.19 1.56 65.07
CA MET A 21 -29.85 1.85 64.55
C MET A 21 -28.81 1.52 65.63
N CYS A 22 -27.60 1.12 65.21
CA CYS A 22 -26.47 0.69 66.06
C CYS A 22 -26.59 -0.70 66.71
N LEU A 23 -26.09 -1.73 66.02
CA LEU A 23 -25.00 -2.62 66.48
C LEU A 23 -24.55 -3.43 65.22
N ALA A 24 -23.45 -3.09 64.54
CA ALA A 24 -22.05 -3.18 64.94
C ALA A 24 -21.47 -4.62 64.98
N LEU A 25 -21.09 -5.09 63.78
CA LEU A 25 -19.83 -5.79 63.46
C LEU A 25 -19.54 -7.21 64.02
N LEU A 26 -18.84 -7.98 63.17
CA LEU A 26 -17.99 -9.16 63.45
C LEU A 26 -18.67 -10.49 63.85
N SER A 27 -18.89 -11.36 62.86
CA SER A 27 -18.73 -12.82 63.00
C SER A 27 -18.47 -13.53 61.66
N PHE A 28 -17.19 -13.78 61.36
CA PHE A 28 -16.66 -14.78 60.41
C PHE A 28 -16.95 -14.70 58.89
N GLN A 29 -16.17 -15.47 58.15
CA GLN A 29 -15.97 -15.51 56.69
C GLN A 29 -15.77 -16.98 56.23
N ILE A 30 -15.57 -17.23 54.93
CA ILE A 30 -15.16 -18.52 54.30
C ILE A 30 -16.34 -19.53 54.11
N LYS A 31 -16.67 -20.05 52.91
CA LYS A 31 -16.06 -19.86 51.56
C LYS A 31 -17.02 -20.13 50.38
N ASP A 32 -16.73 -19.44 49.27
CA ASP A 32 -17.01 -19.63 47.83
C ASP A 32 -17.96 -20.75 47.35
N THR A 33 -18.96 -20.40 46.54
CA THR A 33 -19.06 -20.75 45.10
C THR A 33 -20.07 -19.82 44.41
N GLU A 34 -19.70 -19.28 43.24
CA GLU A 34 -20.45 -18.33 42.40
C GLU A 34 -21.60 -19.01 41.61
N SER A 35 -22.54 -18.32 40.94
CA SER A 35 -22.54 -16.93 40.48
C SER A 35 -23.93 -16.27 40.51
N ASP A 36 -23.98 -14.98 40.80
CA ASP A 36 -25.17 -14.14 40.65
C ASP A 36 -25.60 -13.97 39.18
N ALA A 37 -26.90 -13.73 38.97
CA ALA A 37 -27.47 -13.35 37.68
C ALA A 37 -28.08 -11.93 37.82
N GLU A 38 -27.27 -10.90 37.59
CA GLU A 38 -27.67 -9.51 37.77
C GLU A 38 -28.78 -9.07 36.80
N GLU A 39 -29.67 -8.20 37.29
CA GLU A 39 -30.80 -7.61 36.56
C GLU A 39 -30.32 -6.59 35.50
N ASN A 40 -29.79 -7.11 34.40
CA ASN A 40 -29.26 -6.32 33.29
C ASN A 40 -30.40 -5.62 32.53
N ASN A 41 -30.72 -4.41 32.95
CA ASN A 41 -31.48 -3.44 32.14
C ASN A 41 -30.61 -2.95 30.98
N THR A 42 -30.44 -3.79 29.96
CA THR A 42 -29.64 -3.49 28.78
C THR A 42 -30.28 -2.34 28.00
N LEU A 43 -29.65 -1.17 28.04
CA LEU A 43 -29.91 -0.10 27.07
C LEU A 43 -29.59 -0.65 25.69
N MET A 44 -30.61 -1.05 24.93
CA MET A 44 -30.44 -1.45 23.54
C MET A 44 -30.04 -0.21 22.73
N GLU A 45 -28.76 -0.09 22.40
CA GLU A 45 -28.27 0.94 21.50
C GLU A 45 -29.01 0.83 20.15
N GLN A 46 -29.67 1.91 19.73
CA GLN A 46 -30.56 1.93 18.56
C GLN A 46 -29.77 1.66 17.27
N GLN A 47 -29.78 0.40 16.81
CA GLN A 47 -29.01 -0.03 15.64
C GLN A 47 -29.65 0.48 14.34
N ILE A 48 -29.01 1.44 13.70
CA ILE A 48 -29.49 2.01 12.42
C ILE A 48 -28.78 1.27 11.27
N THR A 49 -29.52 0.46 10.52
CA THR A 49 -29.02 -0.18 9.29
C THR A 49 -29.62 0.50 8.05
N ILE A 50 -28.75 1.02 7.19
CA ILE A 50 -29.10 1.67 5.92
C ILE A 50 -28.45 0.89 4.77
N VAL A 51 -29.22 0.61 3.72
CA VAL A 51 -28.74 -0.08 2.51
C VAL A 51 -28.95 0.80 1.29
N ILE A 52 -27.86 1.30 0.72
CA ILE A 52 -27.86 1.98 -0.58
C ILE A 52 -27.61 0.91 -1.65
N THR A 53 -28.53 0.78 -2.60
CA THR A 53 -28.42 -0.17 -3.70
C THR A 53 -28.08 0.57 -4.99
N LYS A 54 -27.71 -0.18 -6.04
CA LYS A 54 -27.61 0.38 -7.40
C LYS A 54 -28.89 1.05 -7.92
N LYS A 55 -30.06 0.84 -7.29
CA LYS A 55 -31.34 1.45 -7.69
C LYS A 55 -31.81 2.60 -6.79
N THR A 56 -31.05 2.94 -5.75
CA THR A 56 -31.37 4.07 -4.87
C THR A 56 -31.32 5.39 -5.65
N THR A 57 -32.35 6.20 -5.47
CA THR A 57 -32.54 7.50 -6.14
C THR A 57 -31.89 8.66 -5.38
N LYS A 58 -31.80 9.84 -6.00
CA LYS A 58 -31.25 11.04 -5.34
C LYS A 58 -32.15 11.51 -4.19
N GLU A 59 -33.45 11.33 -4.34
CA GLU A 59 -34.50 11.64 -3.37
C GLU A 59 -34.39 10.72 -2.14
N GLU A 60 -34.06 9.45 -2.35
CA GLU A 60 -33.78 8.50 -1.25
C GLU A 60 -32.44 8.79 -0.56
N LEU A 61 -31.41 9.23 -1.29
CA LEU A 61 -30.14 9.67 -0.69
C LEU A 61 -30.32 10.92 0.19
N GLU A 62 -31.18 11.88 -0.18
CA GLU A 62 -31.56 12.99 0.70
C GLU A 62 -32.39 12.54 1.92
N LYS A 63 -33.30 11.55 1.77
CA LYS A 63 -34.01 10.96 2.92
C LYS A 63 -33.06 10.27 3.91
N ILE A 64 -32.12 9.47 3.40
CA ILE A 64 -31.06 8.82 4.19
C ILE A 64 -30.21 9.86 4.92
N LYS A 65 -29.79 10.90 4.21
CA LYS A 65 -29.03 12.03 4.76
C LYS A 65 -29.80 12.73 5.89
N LYS A 66 -31.10 12.98 5.71
CA LYS A 66 -31.95 13.54 6.76
C LYS A 66 -32.03 12.59 7.96
N GLN A 67 -32.36 11.31 7.75
CA GLN A 67 -32.48 10.31 8.82
C GLN A 67 -31.20 10.23 9.67
N MET A 68 -30.03 10.13 9.05
CA MET A 68 -28.77 10.09 9.82
C MET A 68 -28.53 11.41 10.59
N THR A 69 -28.87 12.56 10.00
CA THR A 69 -28.74 13.88 10.65
C THR A 69 -29.71 14.03 11.83
N ASP A 70 -30.95 13.54 11.70
CA ASP A 70 -31.96 13.54 12.77
C ASP A 70 -31.49 12.70 13.98
N GLU A 71 -30.77 11.61 13.72
CA GLU A 71 -30.16 10.70 14.71
C GLU A 71 -28.78 11.22 15.22
N GLY A 72 -28.41 12.47 14.92
CA GLY A 72 -27.17 13.11 15.36
C GLY A 72 -25.90 12.69 14.61
N LEU A 73 -26.00 11.80 13.63
CA LEU A 73 -24.89 11.26 12.84
C LEU A 73 -24.61 12.15 11.61
N GLY A 74 -23.34 12.33 11.27
CA GLY A 74 -22.97 13.06 10.07
C GLY A 74 -23.05 12.16 8.84
N PHE A 75 -23.85 12.54 7.84
CA PHE A 75 -23.87 11.90 6.52
C PHE A 75 -23.85 12.95 5.41
N LYS A 76 -22.96 12.77 4.42
CA LYS A 76 -22.90 13.57 3.19
C LYS A 76 -22.57 12.64 2.02
N TYR A 77 -23.09 12.96 0.84
CA TYR A 77 -22.80 12.22 -0.37
C TYR A 77 -22.50 13.16 -1.54
N SER A 78 -21.68 12.69 -2.48
CA SER A 78 -21.25 13.43 -3.67
C SER A 78 -20.93 12.46 -4.82
N ASN A 79 -20.60 13.00 -5.99
CA ASN A 79 -20.12 12.24 -7.15
C ASN A 79 -21.06 11.10 -7.60
N VAL A 80 -22.37 11.24 -7.38
CA VAL A 80 -23.36 10.24 -7.79
C VAL A 80 -23.47 10.23 -9.31
N SER A 81 -23.13 9.09 -9.92
CA SER A 81 -23.20 8.86 -11.36
C SER A 81 -24.07 7.64 -11.67
N TYR A 82 -24.90 7.74 -12.70
CA TYR A 82 -25.84 6.70 -13.14
C TYR A 82 -25.52 6.26 -14.57
N ASN A 83 -25.79 4.99 -14.89
CA ASN A 83 -25.84 4.50 -16.28
C ASN A 83 -27.22 4.75 -16.94
N ASP A 84 -27.32 4.46 -18.24
CA ASP A 84 -28.54 4.63 -19.05
C ASP A 84 -29.76 3.83 -18.55
N LYS A 85 -29.56 2.89 -17.62
CA LYS A 85 -30.61 2.08 -16.99
C LYS A 85 -31.06 2.67 -15.65
N ASN A 86 -30.65 3.89 -15.32
CA ASN A 86 -30.78 4.50 -14.00
C ASN A 86 -30.30 3.54 -12.90
N GLU A 87 -29.02 3.13 -13.00
CA GLU A 87 -28.31 2.40 -11.95
C GLU A 87 -27.07 3.18 -11.52
N ILE A 88 -26.85 3.35 -10.22
CA ILE A 88 -25.64 3.99 -9.70
C ILE A 88 -24.42 3.15 -10.11
N VAL A 89 -23.47 3.80 -10.78
CA VAL A 89 -22.15 3.24 -11.15
C VAL A 89 -21.00 3.89 -10.37
N GLY A 90 -21.24 5.05 -9.76
CA GLY A 90 -20.30 5.70 -8.85
C GLY A 90 -20.98 6.57 -7.80
N ILE A 91 -20.41 6.60 -6.59
CA ILE A 91 -20.85 7.43 -5.46
C ILE A 91 -19.70 7.59 -4.45
N SER A 92 -19.57 8.79 -3.88
CA SER A 92 -18.72 9.07 -2.72
C SER A 92 -19.61 9.40 -1.51
N ILE A 93 -19.30 8.85 -0.34
CA ILE A 93 -20.03 9.02 0.92
C ILE A 93 -19.04 9.39 2.01
N TYR A 94 -19.31 10.51 2.70
CA TYR A 94 -18.66 10.88 3.95
C TYR A 94 -19.62 10.59 5.12
N TYR A 95 -19.12 9.92 6.15
CA TYR A 95 -19.85 9.63 7.37
C TYR A 95 -19.07 10.07 8.62
N LYS A 96 -19.79 10.39 9.70
CA LYS A 96 -19.23 10.78 11.00
C LYS A 96 -20.09 10.25 12.14
N ASP A 97 -19.48 9.60 13.13
CA ASP A 97 -20.15 9.08 14.31
C ASP A 97 -20.18 10.10 15.48
N LEU A 98 -20.90 9.75 16.56
CA LEU A 98 -21.05 10.58 17.76
C LEU A 98 -19.72 10.80 18.51
N ASN A 99 -18.74 9.91 18.34
CA ASN A 99 -17.40 10.02 18.93
C ASN A 99 -16.46 10.96 18.13
N ASN A 100 -16.97 11.64 17.10
CA ASN A 100 -16.21 12.39 16.11
C ASN A 100 -15.27 11.55 15.22
N ASN A 101 -15.36 10.22 15.20
CA ASN A 101 -14.69 9.47 14.14
C ASN A 101 -15.38 9.76 12.81
N SER A 102 -14.61 9.81 11.74
CA SER A 102 -15.13 10.04 10.40
C SER A 102 -14.58 9.03 9.41
N GLY A 103 -15.28 8.85 8.30
CA GLY A 103 -14.81 8.01 7.21
C GLY A 103 -15.32 8.46 5.87
N ASN A 104 -14.60 8.05 4.84
CA ASN A 104 -14.97 8.23 3.45
C ASN A 104 -15.06 6.84 2.81
N TYR A 105 -16.22 6.51 2.26
CA TYR A 105 -16.43 5.39 1.35
C TYR A 105 -16.54 5.94 -0.06
N SER A 106 -15.82 5.38 -1.03
CA SER A 106 -15.99 5.76 -2.43
C SER A 106 -15.87 4.57 -3.37
N VAL A 107 -16.77 4.53 -4.34
CA VAL A 107 -16.79 3.54 -5.44
C VAL A 107 -17.08 4.27 -6.75
N SER A 108 -16.41 3.86 -7.83
CA SER A 108 -16.69 4.33 -9.19
C SER A 108 -16.20 3.28 -10.17
N SER A 109 -17.04 2.84 -11.09
CA SER A 109 -16.67 1.91 -12.16
C SER A 109 -17.60 2.05 -13.37
N GLN A 110 -17.42 1.20 -14.38
CA GLN A 110 -18.36 1.08 -15.51
C GLN A 110 -19.56 0.16 -15.20
N ASN A 111 -19.52 -0.56 -14.07
CA ASN A 111 -20.53 -1.52 -13.65
C ASN A 111 -21.39 -0.95 -12.50
N PRO A 112 -22.68 -1.34 -12.40
CA PRO A 112 -23.51 -0.97 -11.27
C PRO A 112 -22.90 -1.36 -9.93
N ILE A 113 -23.07 -0.51 -8.92
CA ILE A 113 -22.47 -0.72 -7.59
C ILE A 113 -23.00 -1.98 -6.89
N ASN A 114 -22.13 -2.60 -6.10
CA ASN A 114 -22.54 -3.49 -5.01
C ASN A 114 -23.45 -2.71 -4.02
N ASN A 115 -24.25 -3.43 -3.24
CA ASN A 115 -25.01 -2.79 -2.15
C ASN A 115 -24.05 -2.25 -1.09
N ILE A 116 -24.22 -0.99 -0.71
CA ILE A 116 -23.46 -0.35 0.37
C ILE A 116 -24.31 -0.46 1.63
N VAL A 117 -23.82 -1.21 2.61
CA VAL A 117 -24.48 -1.38 3.91
C VAL A 117 -23.76 -0.51 4.93
N ILE A 118 -24.50 0.42 5.52
CA ILE A 118 -24.07 1.31 6.61
C ILE A 118 -24.78 0.81 7.86
N VAL A 119 -24.03 0.53 8.92
CA VAL A 119 -24.59 0.14 10.22
C VAL A 119 -24.02 1.05 11.30
N SER A 120 -24.90 1.76 12.00
CA SER A 120 -24.56 2.44 13.25
C SER A 120 -24.92 1.53 14.42
N GLU A 121 -23.93 1.20 15.24
CA GLU A 121 -24.07 0.45 16.50
C GLU A 121 -23.63 1.39 17.62
N GLY A 122 -24.62 1.93 18.33
CA GLY A 122 -24.41 2.95 19.35
C GLY A 122 -23.64 4.14 18.81
N THR A 123 -22.45 4.33 19.37
CA THR A 123 -21.55 5.46 19.06
C THR A 123 -20.60 5.23 17.88
N ARG A 124 -20.73 4.12 17.12
CA ARG A 124 -19.83 3.74 16.02
C ARG A 124 -20.58 3.49 14.71
N ILE A 125 -20.04 4.02 13.60
CA ILE A 125 -20.51 3.69 12.24
C ILE A 125 -19.54 2.75 11.54
N SER A 126 -20.07 1.67 10.94
CA SER A 126 -19.37 0.82 9.97
C SER A 126 -20.00 0.96 8.57
N VAL A 127 -19.18 0.84 7.53
CA VAL A 127 -19.63 0.87 6.13
C VAL A 127 -18.95 -0.27 5.35
N LYS A 128 -19.73 -1.07 4.63
CA LYS A 128 -19.25 -2.24 3.87
C LYS A 128 -19.88 -2.35 2.49
N SER A 129 -19.10 -2.81 1.52
CA SER A 129 -19.54 -3.19 0.18
C SER A 129 -19.98 -4.65 0.19
N GLN A 130 -21.23 -4.94 -0.16
CA GLN A 130 -21.80 -6.29 -0.19
C GLN A 130 -21.99 -6.78 -1.62
N GLY A 131 -21.01 -7.55 -2.11
CA GLY A 131 -20.98 -8.18 -3.43
C GLY A 131 -19.56 -8.21 -4.01
N SER A 132 -19.41 -8.77 -5.22
CA SER A 132 -18.09 -9.02 -5.83
C SER A 132 -17.75 -8.12 -7.03
N SER A 133 -18.65 -7.25 -7.51
CA SER A 133 -18.44 -6.55 -8.79
C SER A 133 -17.41 -5.42 -8.72
N ASN A 134 -17.44 -4.60 -7.67
CA ASN A 134 -16.69 -3.36 -7.59
C ASN A 134 -15.83 -3.30 -6.30
N GLN A 135 -14.54 -3.00 -6.48
CA GLN A 135 -13.65 -2.61 -5.38
C GLN A 135 -14.08 -1.24 -4.84
N ALA A 136 -14.07 -1.08 -3.52
CA ALA A 136 -14.43 0.16 -2.84
C ALA A 136 -13.28 0.64 -1.96
N PHE A 137 -13.04 1.95 -1.96
CA PHE A 137 -12.04 2.58 -1.09
C PHE A 137 -12.71 3.05 0.18
N ILE A 138 -12.24 2.56 1.33
CA ILE A 138 -12.66 2.98 2.67
C ILE A 138 -11.45 3.60 3.36
N ASN A 139 -11.58 4.85 3.81
CA ASN A 139 -10.58 5.53 4.62
C ASN A 139 -11.25 6.11 5.86
N GLN A 140 -10.84 5.64 7.05
CA GLN A 140 -11.41 6.03 8.34
C GLN A 140 -10.37 6.78 9.17
N GLY A 141 -10.75 7.93 9.73
CA GLY A 141 -9.86 8.80 10.50
C GLY A 141 -10.61 9.56 11.60
N SER A 142 -9.96 9.69 12.76
CA SER A 142 -10.45 10.47 13.88
C SER A 142 -10.56 11.95 13.50
N GLY A 143 -11.74 12.54 13.62
CA GLY A 143 -12.01 13.92 13.25
C GLY A 143 -11.60 14.89 14.33
N GLU A 144 -10.37 15.41 14.27
CA GLU A 144 -9.89 16.45 15.19
C GLU A 144 -10.67 17.76 14.97
N GLN A 145 -11.55 18.09 15.91
CA GLN A 145 -12.34 19.32 15.96
C GLN A 145 -12.18 19.97 17.34
N ASN A 146 -11.47 21.09 17.42
CA ASN A 146 -11.53 21.98 18.56
C ASN A 146 -11.12 23.40 18.12
N SER A 147 -12.00 24.39 18.30
CA SER A 147 -11.85 25.73 17.70
C SER A 147 -12.31 26.86 18.64
N GLU A 148 -12.02 26.75 19.94
CA GLU A 148 -12.35 27.78 20.93
C GLU A 148 -11.25 28.11 21.95
N ASN A 149 -10.15 27.34 22.02
CA ASN A 149 -8.98 27.63 22.87
C ASN A 149 -7.75 28.09 22.05
N THR A 150 -7.98 28.93 21.04
CA THR A 150 -7.08 29.10 19.89
C THR A 150 -5.70 29.67 20.24
N GLU A 151 -5.59 30.68 21.11
CA GLU A 151 -4.30 31.38 21.30
C GLU A 151 -3.27 30.54 22.08
N THR A 152 -3.63 30.03 23.26
CA THR A 152 -2.75 29.17 24.06
C THR A 152 -2.39 27.89 23.29
N SER A 153 -3.40 27.26 22.66
CA SER A 153 -3.18 26.04 21.87
C SER A 153 -2.26 26.27 20.67
N VAL A 154 -2.39 27.40 19.95
CA VAL A 154 -1.50 27.73 18.83
C VAL A 154 -0.08 28.06 19.31
N LEU A 155 0.10 28.71 20.47
CA LEU A 155 1.43 28.96 21.03
C LEU A 155 2.13 27.66 21.43
N ASP A 156 1.45 26.75 22.13
CA ASP A 156 2.00 25.44 22.51
C ASP A 156 2.25 24.56 21.27
N ARG A 157 1.32 24.52 20.31
CA ARG A 157 1.49 23.78 19.04
C ARG A 157 2.64 24.37 18.22
N ARG A 158 2.86 25.68 18.24
CA ARG A 158 4.00 26.36 17.59
C ARG A 158 5.33 26.07 18.30
N LYS A 159 5.34 26.01 19.63
CA LYS A 159 6.51 25.62 20.42
C LYS A 159 6.89 24.15 20.15
N ALA A 160 5.93 23.24 20.23
CA ALA A 160 6.13 21.82 19.92
C ALA A 160 6.52 21.59 18.45
N MET A 161 5.96 22.33 17.49
CA MET A 161 6.41 22.29 16.09
C MET A 161 7.83 22.82 15.93
N LYS A 162 8.24 23.85 16.69
CA LYS A 162 9.63 24.31 16.67
C LYS A 162 10.57 23.26 17.27
N GLU A 163 10.31 22.76 18.47
CA GLU A 163 11.12 21.73 19.12
C GLU A 163 11.26 20.47 18.23
N ARG A 164 10.18 20.08 17.54
CA ARG A 164 10.19 18.99 16.55
C ARG A 164 10.94 19.35 15.25
N SER A 165 10.93 20.62 14.82
CA SER A 165 11.70 21.10 13.67
C SER A 165 13.19 21.12 13.99
N ASP A 166 13.57 21.64 15.16
CA ASP A 166 14.96 21.69 15.64
C ASP A 166 15.51 20.25 15.82
N GLN A 167 14.68 19.32 16.31
CA GLN A 167 15.00 17.88 16.36
C GLN A 167 15.13 17.26 14.96
N MET A 168 14.21 17.56 14.03
CA MET A 168 14.23 17.02 12.68
C MET A 168 15.41 17.55 11.85
N GLU A 169 15.79 18.81 12.04
CA GLU A 169 16.99 19.38 11.41
C GLU A 169 18.24 18.66 11.92
N LYS A 170 18.35 18.43 13.24
CA LYS A 170 19.46 17.66 13.80
C LYS A 170 19.49 16.22 13.27
N GLU A 171 18.35 15.52 13.24
CA GLU A 171 18.26 14.17 12.66
C GLU A 171 18.65 14.19 11.17
N MET A 172 18.25 15.22 10.42
CA MET A 172 18.58 15.37 9.00
C MET A 172 20.08 15.64 8.80
N GLN A 173 20.72 16.43 9.67
CA GLN A 173 22.17 16.65 9.65
C GLN A 173 22.93 15.36 9.99
N ASP A 174 22.57 14.66 11.07
CA ASP A 174 23.15 13.37 11.46
C ASP A 174 22.97 12.32 10.34
N ARG A 175 21.79 12.26 9.72
CA ARG A 175 21.46 11.36 8.61
C ARG A 175 22.16 11.75 7.31
N MET A 176 22.38 13.05 7.04
CA MET A 176 23.17 13.51 5.92
C MET A 176 24.65 13.15 6.11
N GLN A 177 25.18 13.28 7.33
CA GLN A 177 26.55 12.87 7.63
C GLN A 177 26.72 11.36 7.49
N ALA A 178 25.84 10.56 8.10
CA ALA A 178 25.82 9.11 7.91
C ALA A 178 25.62 8.70 6.44
N MET A 179 24.94 9.50 5.62
CA MET A 179 24.83 9.27 4.17
C MET A 179 26.14 9.60 3.44
N LYS A 180 26.82 10.71 3.77
CA LYS A 180 28.16 11.05 3.24
C LYS A 180 29.18 9.98 3.61
N ASP A 181 29.18 9.52 4.86
CA ASP A 181 30.09 8.48 5.34
C ASP A 181 29.82 7.15 4.64
N ARG A 182 28.54 6.74 4.48
CA ARG A 182 28.17 5.58 3.66
C ARG A 182 28.55 5.74 2.19
N HIS A 183 28.49 6.96 1.64
CA HIS A 183 28.89 7.23 0.26
C HIS A 183 30.41 7.13 0.09
N ALA A 184 31.20 7.69 1.01
CA ALA A 184 32.65 7.58 1.04
C ALA A 184 33.10 6.13 1.28
N GLN A 185 32.47 5.40 2.20
CA GLN A 185 32.69 3.96 2.42
C GLN A 185 32.35 3.16 1.16
N ARG A 186 31.22 3.44 0.49
CA ARG A 186 30.85 2.79 -0.78
C ARG A 186 31.85 3.13 -1.89
N GLN A 187 32.32 4.37 -2.00
CA GLN A 187 33.35 4.76 -2.96
C GLN A 187 34.66 4.03 -2.69
N ALA A 188 35.14 4.00 -1.45
CA ALA A 188 36.35 3.27 -1.06
C ALA A 188 36.20 1.74 -1.23
N GLN A 189 35.00 1.19 -1.04
CA GLN A 189 34.70 -0.22 -1.30
C GLN A 189 34.64 -0.51 -2.81
N MET A 190 34.08 0.40 -3.62
CA MET A 190 34.04 0.30 -5.08
C MET A 190 35.42 0.49 -5.71
N GLN A 191 36.26 1.38 -5.16
CA GLN A 191 37.69 1.50 -5.50
C GLN A 191 38.41 0.20 -5.15
N LYS A 192 38.35 -0.28 -3.90
CA LYS A 192 38.95 -1.57 -3.52
C LYS A 192 38.44 -2.75 -4.34
N ARG A 193 37.18 -2.74 -4.80
CA ARG A 193 36.64 -3.70 -5.77
C ARG A 193 37.23 -3.52 -7.18
N SER A 194 37.36 -2.29 -7.65
CA SER A 194 38.01 -1.97 -8.93
C SER A 194 39.47 -2.42 -8.90
N ASP A 195 40.20 -2.11 -7.83
CA ASP A 195 41.60 -2.47 -7.63
C ASP A 195 41.77 -3.99 -7.45
N SER A 196 40.84 -4.66 -6.77
CA SER A 196 40.85 -6.13 -6.66
C SER A 196 40.50 -6.81 -7.97
N ILE A 197 39.52 -6.29 -8.74
CA ILE A 197 39.18 -6.81 -10.07
C ILE A 197 40.37 -6.59 -11.01
N PHE A 198 40.99 -5.41 -10.99
CA PHE A 198 42.18 -5.09 -11.78
C PHE A 198 43.36 -6.00 -11.44
N ASN A 199 43.72 -6.17 -10.16
CA ASN A 199 44.82 -7.06 -9.76
C ASN A 199 44.50 -8.55 -9.89
N GLN A 200 43.23 -8.95 -9.82
CA GLN A 200 42.81 -10.33 -10.11
C GLN A 200 42.80 -10.60 -11.62
N SER A 201 42.55 -9.59 -12.47
CA SER A 201 42.86 -9.66 -13.91
C SER A 201 44.37 -9.77 -14.14
N SER A 202 45.20 -9.01 -13.43
CA SER A 202 46.68 -9.05 -13.52
C SER A 202 47.32 -10.39 -13.11
N SER A 203 46.55 -11.37 -12.65
CA SER A 203 47.04 -12.70 -12.23
C SER A 203 46.46 -13.88 -13.01
N SER A 204 45.70 -13.64 -14.08
CA SER A 204 45.32 -14.69 -15.06
C SER A 204 45.15 -14.20 -16.50
N THR A 205 45.94 -13.21 -16.93
CA THR A 205 46.01 -12.82 -18.35
C THR A 205 46.83 -13.83 -19.15
N GLU A 206 46.21 -14.93 -19.59
CA GLU A 206 46.58 -15.47 -20.90
C GLU A 206 46.31 -14.35 -21.93
N ALA A 207 47.36 -13.89 -22.60
CA ALA A 207 47.24 -12.78 -23.54
C ALA A 207 46.35 -13.19 -24.71
N PHE A 208 45.29 -12.42 -24.98
CA PHE A 208 44.38 -12.66 -26.09
C PHE A 208 45.18 -12.80 -27.40
N ASN A 209 45.20 -14.02 -27.93
CA ASN A 209 45.99 -14.43 -29.10
C ASN A 209 45.05 -14.99 -30.18
N GLY A 210 43.91 -14.32 -30.34
CA GLY A 210 42.86 -14.67 -31.29
C GLY A 210 42.88 -13.79 -32.53
N ASN A 211 42.41 -14.34 -33.65
CA ASN A 211 42.23 -13.56 -34.86
C ASN A 211 41.08 -12.54 -34.70
N SER A 212 41.21 -11.41 -35.36
CA SER A 212 40.28 -10.28 -35.28
C SER A 212 39.80 -9.89 -36.66
N HIS A 213 38.48 -9.92 -36.86
CA HIS A 213 37.81 -9.63 -38.12
C HIS A 213 36.83 -8.47 -37.94
N ILE A 214 36.67 -7.65 -38.97
CA ILE A 214 35.77 -6.49 -38.95
C ILE A 214 34.68 -6.70 -40.00
N ILE A 215 33.42 -6.73 -39.56
CA ILE A 215 32.26 -6.62 -40.45
C ILE A 215 31.91 -5.13 -40.54
N THR A 216 32.00 -4.57 -41.74
CA THR A 216 31.57 -3.19 -42.01
C THR A 216 30.15 -3.19 -42.57
N LYS A 217 29.52 -2.03 -42.64
CA LYS A 217 28.26 -1.87 -43.40
C LYS A 217 28.34 -2.28 -44.88
N ASN A 218 29.54 -2.36 -45.46
CA ASN A 218 29.75 -2.70 -46.88
C ASN A 218 30.17 -4.17 -47.08
N THR A 219 30.31 -4.96 -46.02
CA THR A 219 30.69 -6.38 -46.10
C THR A 219 29.62 -7.14 -46.89
N SER A 220 30.05 -7.92 -47.89
CA SER A 220 29.17 -8.66 -48.81
C SER A 220 28.73 -10.00 -48.23
N ASP A 221 27.69 -10.61 -48.82
CA ASP A 221 27.22 -11.95 -48.42
C ASP A 221 28.30 -13.02 -48.67
N SER A 222 29.15 -12.84 -49.69
CA SER A 222 30.35 -13.66 -49.94
C SER A 222 31.36 -13.56 -48.81
N ASP A 223 31.64 -12.34 -48.32
CA ASP A 223 32.61 -12.12 -47.24
C ASP A 223 32.11 -12.72 -45.92
N LEU A 224 30.80 -12.65 -45.65
CA LEU A 224 30.18 -13.31 -44.48
C LEU A 224 30.31 -14.84 -44.55
N LEU A 225 30.17 -15.43 -45.74
CA LEU A 225 30.35 -16.87 -45.97
C LEU A 225 31.82 -17.30 -45.98
N GLU A 226 32.77 -16.43 -46.32
CA GLU A 226 34.20 -16.69 -46.16
C GLU A 226 34.62 -16.59 -44.70
N LEU A 227 34.16 -15.57 -43.99
CA LEU A 227 34.36 -15.38 -42.55
C LEU A 227 33.76 -16.53 -41.73
N GLN A 228 32.62 -17.10 -42.16
CA GLN A 228 32.10 -18.34 -41.57
C GLN A 228 33.10 -19.50 -41.72
N LYS A 229 33.66 -19.73 -42.93
CA LYS A 229 34.62 -20.82 -43.18
C LYS A 229 35.94 -20.63 -42.43
N ILE A 230 36.40 -19.39 -42.27
CA ILE A 230 37.59 -19.06 -41.47
C ILE A 230 37.38 -19.54 -40.03
N PHE A 231 36.29 -19.10 -39.38
CA PHE A 231 35.99 -19.54 -38.03
C PHE A 231 35.74 -21.06 -37.94
N GLU A 232 35.04 -21.67 -38.90
CA GLU A 232 34.84 -23.14 -38.93
C GLU A 232 36.18 -23.89 -39.00
N SER A 233 37.17 -23.39 -39.74
CA SER A 233 38.52 -23.97 -39.82
C SER A 233 39.30 -23.88 -38.50
N GLU A 234 38.96 -22.92 -37.64
CA GLU A 234 39.50 -22.76 -36.28
C GLU A 234 38.71 -23.56 -35.22
N ASN A 235 37.68 -24.31 -35.63
CA ASN A 235 36.67 -24.98 -34.77
C ASN A 235 35.77 -24.00 -33.99
N ILE A 236 35.57 -22.79 -34.53
CA ILE A 236 34.68 -21.77 -33.99
C ILE A 236 33.41 -21.75 -34.85
N SER A 237 32.24 -21.85 -34.24
CA SER A 237 30.98 -21.78 -34.97
C SER A 237 30.50 -20.32 -35.06
N PHE A 238 30.65 -19.71 -36.24
CA PHE A 238 30.07 -18.43 -36.60
C PHE A 238 28.71 -18.63 -37.30
N TYR A 239 27.71 -17.85 -36.91
CA TYR A 239 26.38 -17.87 -37.52
C TYR A 239 25.78 -16.46 -37.55
N TYR A 240 25.02 -16.15 -38.60
CA TYR A 240 24.29 -14.89 -38.73
C TYR A 240 22.84 -15.10 -39.18
N LYS A 241 21.96 -14.20 -38.72
CA LYS A 241 20.53 -14.15 -39.09
C LYS A 241 20.04 -12.71 -39.14
N ASN A 242 18.81 -12.52 -39.64
CA ASN A 242 18.15 -11.22 -39.74
C ASN A 242 19.02 -10.18 -40.48
N LEU A 243 19.73 -10.62 -41.52
CA LEU A 243 20.50 -9.74 -42.40
C LEU A 243 19.53 -8.88 -43.23
N GLN A 244 19.68 -7.57 -43.15
CA GLN A 244 18.94 -6.59 -43.95
C GLN A 244 19.91 -5.58 -44.53
N ARG A 245 19.63 -5.13 -45.77
CA ARG A 245 20.40 -4.12 -46.50
C ARG A 245 19.49 -3.01 -46.98
N ASN A 246 20.03 -1.79 -47.16
CA ASN A 246 19.31 -0.68 -47.79
C ASN A 246 19.47 -0.71 -49.33
N SER A 247 18.88 0.28 -50.02
CA SER A 247 18.95 0.41 -51.49
C SER A 247 20.33 0.76 -52.07
N LYS A 248 21.37 0.89 -51.23
CA LYS A 248 22.79 1.01 -51.60
C LYS A 248 23.59 -0.26 -51.28
N ASP A 249 22.91 -1.33 -50.91
CA ASP A 249 23.48 -2.60 -50.42
C ASP A 249 24.21 -2.51 -49.06
N GLU A 250 24.10 -1.38 -48.34
CA GLU A 250 24.68 -1.23 -47.00
C GLU A 250 23.86 -2.02 -45.97
N ILE A 251 24.51 -2.84 -45.13
CA ILE A 251 23.88 -3.59 -44.04
C ILE A 251 23.22 -2.63 -43.05
N THR A 252 21.92 -2.79 -42.79
CA THR A 252 21.14 -2.02 -41.80
C THR A 252 20.67 -2.84 -40.60
N GLN A 253 20.69 -4.16 -40.69
CA GLN A 253 20.51 -5.07 -39.57
C GLN A 253 21.31 -6.35 -39.79
N ILE A 254 21.91 -6.89 -38.73
CA ILE A 254 22.47 -8.24 -38.67
C ILE A 254 22.45 -8.74 -37.22
N SER A 255 22.16 -10.02 -36.99
CA SER A 255 22.30 -10.66 -35.68
C SER A 255 23.34 -11.77 -35.79
N ILE A 256 24.38 -11.71 -34.97
CA ILE A 256 25.55 -12.58 -35.03
C ILE A 256 25.61 -13.45 -33.78
N THR A 257 25.93 -14.72 -33.96
CA THR A 257 26.25 -15.70 -32.90
C THR A 257 27.64 -16.26 -33.17
N ILE A 258 28.49 -16.29 -32.14
CA ILE A 258 29.80 -16.95 -32.17
C ILE A 258 29.87 -17.89 -30.97
N ASN A 259 30.32 -19.12 -31.20
CA ASN A 259 30.59 -20.13 -30.18
C ASN A 259 31.99 -20.70 -30.41
N ASN A 260 32.92 -20.51 -29.46
CA ASN A 260 34.29 -21.04 -29.56
C ASN A 260 34.40 -22.54 -29.20
N GLN A 261 33.27 -23.21 -29.00
CA GLN A 261 33.09 -24.62 -28.62
C GLN A 261 33.72 -25.01 -27.26
N ASN A 262 34.38 -24.09 -26.57
CA ASN A 262 35.03 -24.27 -25.27
C ASN A 262 34.33 -23.44 -24.16
N GLY A 263 33.00 -23.36 -24.22
CA GLY A 263 32.15 -22.70 -23.22
C GLY A 263 31.90 -21.20 -23.42
N SER A 264 32.58 -20.54 -24.38
CA SER A 264 32.33 -19.13 -24.70
C SER A 264 31.35 -19.00 -25.87
N ILE A 265 30.15 -18.47 -25.58
CA ILE A 265 29.13 -18.16 -26.60
C ILE A 265 28.74 -16.69 -26.47
N SER A 266 28.94 -15.92 -27.55
CA SER A 266 28.42 -14.55 -27.69
C SER A 266 27.30 -14.51 -28.71
N THR A 267 26.28 -13.69 -28.46
CA THR A 267 25.23 -13.39 -29.44
C THR A 267 24.78 -11.95 -29.29
N SER A 268 24.73 -11.20 -30.38
CA SER A 268 24.34 -9.78 -30.39
C SER A 268 23.63 -9.40 -31.67
N GLY A 269 22.67 -8.47 -31.56
CA GLY A 269 22.00 -7.82 -32.68
C GLY A 269 22.59 -6.44 -32.93
N PHE A 270 22.83 -6.11 -34.19
CA PHE A 270 23.38 -4.83 -34.64
C PHE A 270 22.45 -4.19 -35.68
N GLY A 271 22.40 -2.85 -35.66
CA GLY A 271 21.54 -2.07 -36.56
C GLY A 271 20.07 -2.01 -36.12
N ASN A 272 19.26 -1.33 -36.93
CA ASN A 272 17.84 -1.05 -36.67
C ASN A 272 16.94 -1.22 -37.91
N GLY A 273 17.44 -1.88 -38.96
CA GLY A 273 16.76 -2.09 -40.25
C GLY A 273 16.74 -0.87 -41.18
N ASN A 274 16.92 0.34 -40.63
CA ASN A 274 16.78 1.60 -41.37
C ASN A 274 18.12 2.27 -41.69
N ASN A 275 18.99 2.40 -40.70
CA ASN A 275 20.30 3.04 -40.79
C ASN A 275 21.38 1.99 -41.01
N ALA A 276 22.41 2.32 -41.80
CA ALA A 276 23.58 1.48 -41.96
C ALA A 276 24.27 1.23 -40.59
N ILE A 277 24.77 0.01 -40.39
CA ILE A 277 25.48 -0.36 -39.16
C ILE A 277 26.81 0.41 -39.01
N LYS A 278 27.30 0.50 -37.76
CA LYS A 278 28.72 0.78 -37.49
C LYS A 278 29.51 -0.51 -37.64
N ASP A 279 30.82 -0.36 -37.81
CA ASP A 279 31.73 -1.51 -37.95
C ASP A 279 31.72 -2.38 -36.68
N ILE A 280 31.70 -3.69 -36.86
CA ILE A 280 31.60 -4.70 -35.80
C ILE A 280 32.93 -5.46 -35.75
N THR A 281 33.67 -5.33 -34.66
CA THR A 281 34.87 -6.12 -34.39
C THR A 281 34.47 -7.45 -33.74
N LEU A 282 34.88 -8.53 -34.40
CA LEU A 282 34.76 -9.92 -33.94
C LEU A 282 36.17 -10.41 -33.63
N ALA A 283 36.46 -10.76 -32.37
CA ALA A 283 37.77 -11.28 -31.97
C ALA A 283 37.59 -12.49 -31.07
N VAL A 284 38.19 -13.62 -31.43
CA VAL A 284 37.90 -14.93 -30.81
C VAL A 284 39.18 -15.72 -30.59
N ASP A 285 39.31 -16.33 -29.42
CA ASP A 285 40.33 -17.33 -29.12
C ASP A 285 39.73 -18.57 -28.42
N LYS A 286 40.58 -19.51 -28.02
CA LYS A 286 40.20 -20.79 -27.40
C LYS A 286 39.48 -20.66 -26.04
N GLN A 287 39.51 -19.49 -25.40
CA GLN A 287 38.86 -19.22 -24.11
C GLN A 287 37.87 -18.05 -24.22
N HIS A 288 38.13 -17.07 -25.07
CA HIS A 288 37.42 -15.80 -25.15
C HIS A 288 36.66 -15.60 -26.47
N THR A 289 35.46 -15.02 -26.38
CA THR A 289 34.76 -14.44 -27.53
C THR A 289 34.48 -12.97 -27.22
N ILE A 290 34.92 -12.08 -28.10
CA ILE A 290 34.74 -10.63 -27.99
C ILE A 290 33.98 -10.15 -29.22
N MET A 291 32.88 -9.44 -29.00
CA MET A 291 32.01 -8.91 -30.05
C MET A 291 31.64 -7.47 -29.68
N LYS A 292 32.06 -6.49 -30.48
CA LYS A 292 31.86 -5.05 -30.18
C LYS A 292 31.51 -4.26 -31.44
N SER A 293 30.58 -3.33 -31.33
CA SER A 293 30.42 -2.23 -32.29
C SER A 293 31.50 -1.17 -32.04
N ALA A 294 31.95 -0.49 -33.09
CA ALA A 294 32.56 0.83 -32.95
C ALA A 294 31.56 1.83 -32.32
N GLU A 295 32.08 2.81 -31.56
CA GLU A 295 31.30 3.80 -30.80
C GLU A 295 30.63 4.86 -31.69
#